data_AF-A0A5D2M3C2-F1
#
_entry.id   AF-A0A5D2M3C2-F1
#
_cell.length_a   1.000
_cell.length_b   1.000
_cell.length_c   1.000
_cell.angle_alpha   90.00
_cell.angle_beta   90.00
_cell.angle_gamma   90.00
#
_symmetry.space_group_name_H-M   'P 1'
#
loop_
_entity.id
_entity.type
_entity.pdbx_description
1 polymer ?
#
loop_
_entity_poly.entity_id
_entity_poly.type
_entity_poly.pdbx_seq_one_letter_code
_entity_poly.pdbx_strand_id
1 'polypeptide(L)'
;MTNCSLTRLLLHKTSRTFHDTAKAWNQQHLSKLQAMEELKWKFFHRLFRPKQPNGQDARRCYWDNAEQHSKDKFVRMMLVDGCFIVELLRELKHNNFQCAPSVQRWMLPTLRRDLIMLENQFPLFVLQKLFELTKRSEESSTCLEQLALCFFNPLLQSQRGVRAVNAQGIQNRLHFLDLFRHSILPFPINLSQGLKTSKTSDSSNAAEEGIDMVRSMTELMEAGVVIEKAVNCPPLDVSSEGRWLKVPPLYIDDHKGTLFRNMVAYEQCHPKCKPYVTSYLFFFDGLVNSAEDEGFIHHKGVLHHCLGSNKEVAKLLNGLCKEIAMDGRESYLCKVVHDMNTYCNGSYAWFRAGLVHHYFRSWVVGISTLGAIIVVYLSLIQTGFVHFHLSSFKISDENENKIWM
;
A
#
# COMPACT_ATOMS: atom_id res chain seq x y z
N MET A 1 -19.41 -10.66 18.85
CA MET A 1 -19.30 -12.10 18.46
C MET A 1 -19.44 -12.34 16.95
N THR A 2 -19.42 -11.32 16.09
CA THR A 2 -19.69 -11.45 14.63
C THR A 2 -18.45 -11.46 13.71
N ASN A 3 -17.26 -11.05 14.18
CA ASN A 3 -16.07 -10.94 13.31
C ASN A 3 -15.37 -12.27 12.97
N CYS A 4 -15.68 -13.37 13.65
CA CYS A 4 -15.00 -14.66 13.43
C CYS A 4 -15.37 -15.33 12.08
N SER A 5 -16.54 -15.03 11.53
CA SER A 5 -16.99 -15.58 10.24
C SER A 5 -16.33 -14.90 9.04
N LEU A 6 -16.06 -13.60 9.11
CA LEU A 6 -15.45 -12.85 8.01
C LEU A 6 -13.97 -13.24 7.82
N THR A 7 -13.25 -13.39 8.93
CA THR A 7 -11.85 -13.87 8.94
C THR A 7 -11.74 -15.27 8.33
N ARG A 8 -12.67 -16.18 8.68
CA ARG A 8 -12.73 -17.51 8.06
C ARG A 8 -13.03 -17.45 6.57
N LEU A 9 -13.89 -16.53 6.12
CA LEU A 9 -14.27 -16.42 4.70
C LEU A 9 -13.13 -15.85 3.84
N LEU A 10 -12.40 -14.86 4.37
CA LEU A 10 -11.20 -14.28 3.75
C LEU A 10 -10.04 -15.28 3.69
N LEU A 11 -9.81 -16.04 4.78
CA LEU A 11 -8.81 -17.10 4.85
C LEU A 11 -9.16 -18.33 3.99
N HIS A 12 -10.45 -18.66 3.87
CA HIS A 12 -10.93 -19.79 3.07
C HIS A 12 -10.84 -19.53 1.55
N LYS A 13 -10.99 -18.28 1.09
CA LYS A 13 -10.74 -17.91 -0.32
C LYS A 13 -9.26 -17.99 -0.70
N THR A 14 -8.33 -17.65 0.22
CA THR A 14 -6.89 -17.91 0.04
C THR A 14 -6.56 -19.40 0.15
N SER A 15 -7.30 -20.16 0.97
CA SER A 15 -7.10 -21.60 1.14
C SER A 15 -7.52 -22.42 -0.09
N ARG A 16 -8.63 -22.09 -0.78
CA ARG A 16 -9.09 -22.86 -1.96
C ARG A 16 -8.13 -22.78 -3.16
N THR A 17 -7.57 -21.61 -3.44
CA THR A 17 -6.53 -21.45 -4.49
C THR A 17 -5.23 -22.18 -4.12
N PHE A 18 -4.94 -22.31 -2.82
CA PHE A 18 -3.83 -23.10 -2.28
C PHE A 18 -4.11 -24.61 -2.30
N HIS A 19 -5.37 -25.04 -2.15
CA HIS A 19 -5.72 -26.45 -2.01
C HIS A 19 -5.61 -27.23 -3.32
N ASP A 20 -5.97 -26.60 -4.45
CA ASP A 20 -5.88 -27.20 -5.78
C ASP A 20 -4.42 -27.26 -6.29
N THR A 21 -3.55 -26.35 -5.83
CA THR A 21 -2.10 -26.42 -6.04
C THR A 21 -1.38 -27.34 -5.04
N ALA A 22 -1.92 -27.55 -3.84
CA ALA A 22 -1.34 -28.39 -2.79
C ALA A 22 -1.34 -29.90 -3.09
N LYS A 23 -2.32 -30.41 -3.86
CA LYS A 23 -2.38 -31.85 -4.19
C LYS A 23 -1.19 -32.36 -5.01
N ALA A 24 -0.60 -31.51 -5.85
CA ALA A 24 0.62 -31.83 -6.62
C ALA A 24 1.93 -31.62 -5.82
N TRP A 25 1.87 -30.96 -4.66
CA TRP A 25 3.02 -30.50 -3.87
C TRP A 25 3.40 -31.41 -2.68
N ASN A 26 2.62 -32.45 -2.38
CA ASN A 26 2.68 -33.14 -1.09
C ASN A 26 4.06 -33.69 -0.69
N GLN A 27 4.83 -34.23 -1.63
CA GLN A 27 6.14 -34.83 -1.32
C GLN A 27 7.24 -33.78 -1.16
N GLN A 28 7.27 -32.78 -2.04
CA GLN A 28 8.22 -31.67 -1.96
C GLN A 28 7.93 -30.75 -0.75
N HIS A 29 6.66 -30.59 -0.39
CA HIS A 29 6.24 -29.83 0.79
C HIS A 29 6.67 -30.54 2.07
N LEU A 30 6.51 -31.86 2.16
CA LEU A 30 6.95 -32.64 3.32
C LEU A 30 8.48 -32.57 3.52
N SER A 31 9.26 -32.67 2.44
CA SER A 31 10.73 -32.50 2.52
C SER A 31 11.15 -31.09 2.94
N LYS A 32 10.40 -30.06 2.51
CA LYS A 32 10.66 -28.67 2.91
C LYS A 32 10.34 -28.46 4.40
N LEU A 33 9.27 -29.07 4.90
CA LEU A 33 8.91 -29.03 6.32
C LEU A 33 9.97 -29.72 7.20
N GLN A 34 10.45 -30.89 6.79
CA GLN A 34 11.52 -31.60 7.51
C GLN A 34 12.82 -30.79 7.55
N ALA A 35 13.22 -30.19 6.43
CA ALA A 35 14.39 -29.31 6.37
C ALA A 35 14.25 -28.08 7.29
N MET A 36 13.05 -27.51 7.40
CA MET A 36 12.77 -26.40 8.31
C MET A 36 12.91 -26.82 9.79
N GLU A 37 12.35 -27.98 10.15
CA GLU A 37 12.45 -28.50 11.52
C GLU A 37 13.90 -28.78 11.93
N GLU A 38 14.70 -29.38 11.05
CA GLU A 38 16.13 -29.56 11.31
C GLU A 38 16.87 -28.24 11.52
N LEU A 39 16.54 -27.21 10.73
CA LEU A 39 17.15 -25.89 10.84
C LEU A 39 16.79 -25.23 12.18
N LYS A 40 15.55 -25.33 12.62
CA LYS A 40 15.13 -24.83 13.93
C LYS A 40 15.96 -25.45 15.05
N TRP A 41 16.16 -26.78 15.05
CA TRP A 41 17.00 -27.47 16.04
C TRP A 41 18.47 -27.03 15.97
N LYS A 42 19.03 -26.88 14.76
CA LYS A 42 20.40 -26.38 14.57
C LYS A 42 20.58 -24.97 15.17
N PHE A 43 19.60 -24.10 14.99
CA PHE A 43 19.60 -22.73 15.53
C PHE A 43 19.46 -22.72 17.05
N PHE A 44 18.54 -23.52 17.59
CA PHE A 44 18.37 -23.71 19.03
C PHE A 44 19.66 -24.16 19.71
N HIS A 45 20.31 -25.20 19.20
CA HIS A 45 21.57 -25.68 19.77
C HIS A 45 22.72 -24.68 19.65
N ARG A 46 22.72 -23.84 18.61
CA ARG A 46 23.73 -22.78 18.42
C ARG A 46 23.57 -21.67 19.48
N LEU A 47 22.35 -21.25 19.75
CA LEU A 47 22.03 -20.24 20.77
C LEU A 47 22.37 -20.72 22.19
N PHE A 48 22.11 -21.99 22.50
CA PHE A 48 22.32 -22.57 23.83
C PHE A 48 23.56 -23.46 23.93
N ARG A 49 24.62 -23.17 23.15
CA ARG A 49 25.89 -23.91 23.28
C ARG A 49 26.46 -23.74 24.69
N PRO A 50 27.00 -24.81 25.29
CA PRO A 50 27.52 -24.81 26.66
C PRO A 50 28.77 -23.93 26.88
N LYS A 51 29.24 -23.16 25.90
CA LYS A 51 30.37 -22.22 26.07
C LYS A 51 29.94 -20.79 26.41
N GLN A 52 28.65 -20.48 26.40
CA GLN A 52 28.14 -19.15 26.80
C GLN A 52 27.49 -19.22 28.19
N PRO A 53 27.93 -18.41 29.17
CA PRO A 53 27.41 -18.46 30.54
C PRO A 53 25.89 -18.21 30.60
N ASN A 54 25.39 -17.17 29.93
CA ASN A 54 23.96 -16.84 29.91
C ASN A 54 23.10 -17.90 29.18
N GLY A 55 23.69 -18.62 28.22
CA GLY A 55 23.01 -19.67 27.46
C GLY A 55 22.77 -20.94 28.29
N GLN A 56 23.64 -21.27 29.24
CA GLN A 56 23.44 -22.42 30.12
C GLN A 56 22.29 -22.20 31.11
N ASP A 57 22.22 -21.01 31.70
CA ASP A 57 21.17 -20.66 32.67
C ASP A 57 19.80 -20.58 32.02
N ALA A 58 19.71 -19.96 30.83
CA ALA A 58 18.46 -19.90 30.08
C ALA A 58 17.98 -21.30 29.62
N ARG A 59 18.90 -22.21 29.24
CA ARG A 59 18.55 -23.60 28.91
C ARG A 59 18.00 -24.34 30.13
N ARG A 60 18.66 -24.25 31.30
CA ARG A 60 18.17 -24.88 32.54
C ARG A 60 16.79 -24.36 32.95
N CYS A 61 16.59 -23.04 32.90
CA CYS A 61 15.35 -22.41 33.36
C CYS A 61 14.12 -22.76 32.51
N TYR A 62 14.30 -22.97 31.20
CA TYR A 62 13.18 -23.07 30.27
C TYR A 62 13.10 -24.40 29.53
N TRP A 63 14.22 -25.06 29.23
CA TRP A 63 14.24 -26.31 28.47
C TRP A 63 14.19 -27.53 29.39
N ASP A 64 15.06 -27.60 30.39
CA ASP A 64 15.13 -28.77 31.28
C ASP A 64 13.83 -28.88 32.11
N ASN A 65 13.28 -27.74 32.52
CA ASN A 65 11.95 -27.66 33.14
C ASN A 65 10.82 -28.03 32.16
N ALA A 66 10.94 -27.64 30.88
CA ALA A 66 9.97 -27.97 29.84
C ALA A 66 9.97 -29.46 29.43
N GLU A 67 11.07 -30.18 29.62
CA GLU A 67 11.10 -31.61 29.39
C GLU A 67 10.47 -32.42 30.52
N GLN A 68 10.40 -31.87 31.74
CA GLN A 68 9.85 -32.55 32.91
C GLN A 68 8.32 -32.54 33.01
N HIS A 69 7.61 -31.59 32.39
CA HIS A 69 6.14 -31.52 32.46
C HIS A 69 5.48 -31.67 31.07
N SER A 70 4.55 -32.63 30.92
CA SER A 70 3.85 -32.90 29.63
C SER A 70 3.00 -31.73 29.08
N LYS A 71 2.76 -30.69 29.88
CA LYS A 71 2.11 -29.43 29.47
C LYS A 71 3.03 -28.48 28.66
N ASP A 72 4.33 -28.79 28.56
CA ASP A 72 5.33 -27.90 27.99
C ASP A 72 5.58 -28.07 26.49
N LYS A 73 4.78 -28.87 25.78
CA LYS A 73 4.86 -28.92 24.31
C LYS A 73 4.71 -27.53 23.68
N PHE A 74 3.81 -26.70 24.24
CA PHE A 74 3.61 -25.32 23.80
C PHE A 74 4.83 -24.43 24.11
N VAL A 75 5.37 -24.52 25.33
CA VAL A 75 6.56 -23.77 25.75
C VAL A 75 7.78 -24.18 24.92
N ARG A 76 7.97 -25.48 24.69
CA ARG A 76 9.01 -26.05 23.83
C ARG A 76 8.91 -25.52 22.39
N MET A 77 7.71 -25.51 21.82
CA MET A 77 7.47 -24.97 20.47
C MET A 77 7.82 -23.47 20.42
N MET A 78 7.35 -22.70 21.41
CA MET A 78 7.65 -21.27 21.52
C MET A 78 9.16 -21.00 21.67
N LEU A 79 9.87 -21.78 22.49
CA LEU A 79 11.31 -21.62 22.69
C LEU A 79 12.09 -21.93 21.41
N VAL A 80 11.80 -23.07 20.76
CA VAL A 80 12.50 -23.49 19.54
C VAL A 80 12.24 -22.52 18.40
N ASP A 81 10.98 -22.16 18.16
CA ASP A 81 10.60 -21.23 17.09
C ASP A 81 11.11 -19.82 17.38
N GLY A 82 11.03 -19.36 18.64
CA GLY A 82 11.54 -18.06 19.05
C GLY A 82 13.06 -17.96 18.91
N CYS A 83 13.79 -19.01 19.26
CA CYS A 83 15.24 -19.10 19.07
C CYS A 83 15.62 -19.10 17.59
N PHE A 84 14.90 -19.86 16.77
CA PHE A 84 15.08 -19.85 15.33
C PHE A 84 14.93 -18.43 14.76
N ILE A 85 13.87 -17.72 15.12
CA ILE A 85 13.62 -16.35 14.66
C ILE A 85 14.74 -15.41 15.11
N VAL A 86 15.12 -15.44 16.39
CA VAL A 86 16.16 -14.56 16.94
C VAL A 86 17.50 -14.78 16.24
N GLU A 87 17.95 -16.03 16.12
CA GLU A 87 19.25 -16.33 15.49
C GLU A 87 19.21 -16.08 13.97
N LEU A 88 18.07 -16.27 13.31
CA LEU A 88 17.88 -15.89 11.90
C LEU A 88 18.09 -14.38 11.69
N LEU A 89 17.48 -13.56 12.54
CA LEU A 89 17.63 -12.10 12.46
C LEU A 89 19.07 -11.65 12.73
N ARG A 90 19.77 -12.28 13.67
CA ARG A 90 21.20 -12.01 13.94
C ARG A 90 22.09 -12.42 12.76
N GLU A 91 21.90 -13.62 12.22
CA GLU A 91 22.68 -14.12 11.10
C GLU A 91 22.51 -13.24 9.86
N LEU A 92 21.29 -12.79 9.58
CA LEU A 92 21.02 -11.82 8.52
C LEU A 92 21.69 -10.47 8.79
N LYS A 93 21.64 -9.96 10.02
CA LYS A 93 22.32 -8.71 10.40
C LYS A 93 23.81 -8.76 10.08
N HIS A 94 24.49 -9.86 10.44
CA HIS A 94 25.92 -10.04 10.16
C HIS A 94 26.26 -10.06 8.67
N ASN A 95 25.31 -10.44 7.84
CA ASN A 95 25.45 -10.53 6.38
C ASN A 95 24.70 -9.40 5.65
N ASN A 96 24.50 -8.25 6.30
CA ASN A 96 23.83 -7.06 5.73
C ASN A 96 22.45 -7.36 5.10
N PHE A 97 21.72 -8.34 5.63
CA PHE A 97 20.43 -8.83 5.16
C PHE A 97 20.41 -9.35 3.72
N GLN A 98 21.58 -9.63 3.13
CA GLN A 98 21.72 -10.15 1.77
C GLN A 98 21.56 -11.67 1.71
N CYS A 99 22.14 -12.38 2.69
CA CYS A 99 22.06 -13.83 2.80
C CYS A 99 22.04 -14.27 4.27
N ALA A 100 21.58 -15.50 4.51
CA ALA A 100 21.81 -16.21 5.76
C ALA A 100 22.44 -17.55 5.39
N PRO A 101 23.75 -17.75 5.58
CA PRO A 101 24.45 -18.96 5.15
C PRO A 101 23.80 -20.27 5.58
N SER A 102 23.15 -20.28 6.75
CA SER A 102 22.47 -21.44 7.30
C SER A 102 21.09 -21.69 6.68
N VAL A 103 20.57 -20.78 5.84
CA VAL A 103 19.24 -20.85 5.23
C VAL A 103 19.35 -20.79 3.71
N GLN A 104 18.65 -21.67 3.01
CA GLN A 104 18.68 -21.69 1.55
C GLN A 104 18.04 -20.41 0.98
N ARG A 105 18.59 -19.85 -0.09
CA ARG A 105 18.18 -18.56 -0.68
C ARG A 105 16.66 -18.46 -0.94
N TRP A 106 16.04 -19.55 -1.39
CA TRP A 106 14.60 -19.60 -1.68
C TRP A 106 13.71 -19.58 -0.42
N MET A 107 14.25 -19.95 0.74
CA MET A 107 13.50 -19.94 2.02
C MET A 107 13.30 -18.50 2.53
N LEU A 108 14.23 -17.60 2.21
CA LEU A 108 14.17 -16.14 2.31
C LEU A 108 12.75 -15.57 2.18
N PRO A 109 12.23 -15.52 0.94
CA PRO A 109 10.90 -14.99 0.67
C PRO A 109 9.76 -15.72 1.38
N THR A 110 9.88 -17.03 1.61
CA THR A 110 8.84 -17.84 2.28
C THR A 110 8.76 -17.50 3.76
N LEU A 111 9.90 -17.50 4.46
CA LEU A 111 9.98 -17.15 5.88
C LEU A 111 9.45 -15.73 6.17
N ARG A 112 9.79 -14.76 5.31
CA ARG A 112 9.26 -13.39 5.44
C ARG A 112 7.73 -13.35 5.39
N ARG A 113 7.14 -14.13 4.49
CA ARG A 113 5.68 -14.23 4.35
C ARG A 113 5.09 -14.95 5.54
N ASP A 114 5.59 -16.12 5.87
CA ASP A 114 5.03 -16.95 6.94
C ASP A 114 5.06 -16.21 8.29
N LEU A 115 6.15 -15.52 8.63
CA LEU A 115 6.28 -14.79 9.89
C LEU A 115 5.37 -13.55 10.00
N ILE A 116 4.80 -13.08 8.90
CA ILE A 116 3.88 -11.93 8.87
C ILE A 116 2.42 -12.32 8.66
N MET A 117 2.13 -13.61 8.42
CA MET A 117 0.75 -14.12 8.32
C MET A 117 0.03 -14.04 9.66
N LEU A 118 -1.22 -13.59 9.66
CA LEU A 118 -2.04 -13.45 10.88
C LEU A 118 -2.16 -14.76 11.67
N GLU A 119 -2.18 -15.90 10.97
CA GLU A 119 -2.26 -17.25 11.55
C GLU A 119 -0.97 -17.69 12.25
N ASN A 120 0.16 -17.06 11.94
CA ASN A 120 1.50 -17.44 12.41
C ASN A 120 2.17 -16.28 13.15
N GLN A 121 1.42 -15.62 14.04
CA GLN A 121 1.95 -14.52 14.83
C GLN A 121 2.61 -15.02 16.10
N PHE A 122 3.91 -14.74 16.21
CA PHE A 122 4.69 -14.99 17.40
C PHE A 122 4.66 -13.74 18.32
N PRO A 123 4.33 -13.86 19.61
CA PRO A 123 4.32 -12.75 20.54
C PRO A 123 5.70 -12.06 20.64
N LEU A 124 5.74 -10.77 20.30
CA LEU A 124 6.98 -10.01 20.22
C LEU A 124 7.69 -9.92 21.58
N PHE A 125 6.95 -9.85 22.68
CA PHE A 125 7.51 -9.82 24.03
C PHE A 125 8.35 -11.06 24.37
N VAL A 126 7.97 -12.23 23.85
CA VAL A 126 8.75 -13.47 24.05
C VAL A 126 10.04 -13.39 23.27
N LEU A 127 9.99 -12.90 22.02
CA LEU A 127 11.19 -12.71 21.21
C LEU A 127 12.13 -11.67 21.81
N GLN A 128 11.60 -10.57 22.38
CA GLN A 128 12.40 -9.57 23.08
C GLN A 128 13.16 -10.19 24.26
N LYS A 129 12.45 -10.96 25.11
CA LYS A 129 13.09 -11.68 26.24
C LYS A 129 14.15 -12.66 25.76
N LEU A 130 13.86 -13.46 24.73
CA LEU A 130 14.84 -14.38 24.15
C LEU A 130 16.05 -13.64 23.56
N PHE A 131 15.83 -12.52 22.88
CA PHE A 131 16.87 -11.68 22.31
C PHE A 131 17.78 -11.06 23.38
N GLU A 132 17.22 -10.65 24.52
CA GLU A 132 17.96 -10.13 25.67
C GLU A 132 18.77 -11.22 26.38
N LEU A 133 18.15 -12.37 26.64
CA LEU A 133 18.80 -13.50 27.33
C LEU A 133 19.96 -14.09 26.52
N THR A 134 19.86 -14.05 25.20
CA THR A 134 20.87 -14.60 24.28
C THR A 134 21.86 -13.54 23.76
N LYS A 135 21.85 -12.35 24.37
CA LYS A 135 22.70 -11.23 23.96
C LYS A 135 24.19 -11.60 24.08
N ARG A 136 24.95 -11.34 23.01
CA ARG A 136 26.40 -11.58 22.97
C ARG A 136 27.14 -10.30 23.39
N SER A 137 28.30 -10.44 24.04
CA SER A 137 29.08 -9.33 24.61
C SER A 137 29.50 -8.24 23.59
N GLU A 138 29.48 -8.57 22.30
CA GLU A 138 29.90 -7.68 21.20
C GLU A 138 28.71 -7.00 20.47
N GLU A 139 27.48 -7.20 20.93
CA GLU A 139 26.31 -6.67 20.24
C GLU A 139 26.01 -5.21 20.59
N SER A 140 26.33 -4.34 19.63
CA SER A 140 25.94 -2.94 19.61
C SER A 140 24.41 -2.74 19.69
N SER A 141 24.03 -1.51 20.05
CA SER A 141 22.72 -0.89 20.37
C SER A 141 21.49 -1.18 19.49
N THR A 142 21.49 -2.20 18.64
CA THR A 142 20.40 -2.54 17.72
C THR A 142 19.32 -3.34 18.44
N CYS A 143 18.07 -2.85 18.43
CA CYS A 143 16.93 -3.55 19.02
C CYS A 143 16.32 -4.59 18.06
N LEU A 144 15.61 -5.58 18.61
CA LEU A 144 15.01 -6.68 17.85
C LEU A 144 14.08 -6.18 16.73
N GLU A 145 13.31 -5.14 17.02
CA GLU A 145 12.32 -4.57 16.11
C GLU A 145 12.98 -3.97 14.88
N GLN A 146 14.14 -3.32 15.05
CA GLN A 146 14.90 -2.80 13.92
C GLN A 146 15.40 -3.94 13.02
N LEU A 147 15.84 -5.06 13.61
CA LEU A 147 16.24 -6.25 12.84
C LEU A 147 15.06 -6.86 12.09
N ALA A 148 13.89 -6.95 12.75
CA ALA A 148 12.67 -7.45 12.14
C ALA A 148 12.24 -6.56 10.95
N LEU A 149 12.27 -5.23 11.10
CA LEU A 149 11.93 -4.32 10.01
C LEU A 149 12.93 -4.40 8.85
N CYS A 150 14.23 -4.53 9.12
CA CYS A 150 15.21 -4.82 8.08
C CYS A 150 14.92 -6.14 7.34
N PHE A 151 14.52 -7.17 8.09
CA PHE A 151 14.17 -8.47 7.52
C PHE A 151 12.94 -8.40 6.61
N PHE A 152 11.90 -7.64 7.00
CA PHE A 152 10.68 -7.50 6.22
C PHE A 152 10.73 -6.42 5.14
N ASN A 153 11.70 -5.50 5.14
CA ASN A 153 11.80 -4.42 4.16
C ASN A 153 11.68 -4.86 2.68
N PRO A 154 12.24 -6.01 2.25
CA PRO A 154 12.06 -6.49 0.88
C PRO A 154 10.59 -6.73 0.48
N LEU A 155 9.68 -6.92 1.44
CA LEU A 155 8.24 -7.03 1.17
C LEU A 155 7.62 -5.69 0.72
N LEU A 156 8.22 -4.56 1.09
CA LEU A 156 7.73 -3.23 0.69
C LEU A 156 8.21 -2.83 -0.69
N GLN A 157 9.36 -3.35 -1.14
CA GLN A 157 10.05 -2.88 -2.36
C GLN A 157 10.19 -1.34 -2.39
N SER A 158 10.26 -0.72 -1.21
CA SER A 158 10.30 0.74 -1.05
C SER A 158 11.69 1.29 -1.35
N GLN A 159 11.74 2.48 -1.95
CA GLN A 159 12.98 3.23 -2.18
C GLN A 159 13.60 3.76 -0.88
N ARG A 160 12.93 3.62 0.28
CA ARG A 160 13.53 3.96 1.58
C ARG A 160 14.54 2.90 2.02
N GLY A 161 15.72 3.37 2.42
CA GLY A 161 16.59 2.61 3.32
C GLY A 161 15.92 2.46 4.69
N VAL A 162 16.08 1.30 5.33
CA VAL A 162 15.49 0.95 6.64
C VAL A 162 15.83 1.95 7.76
N ARG A 163 16.82 2.83 7.52
CA ARG A 163 17.29 3.88 8.44
C ARG A 163 16.27 5.01 8.72
N ALA A 164 15.14 5.05 8.03
CA ALA A 164 14.09 6.08 8.22
C ALA A 164 12.85 5.58 8.99
N VAL A 165 12.94 4.46 9.71
CA VAL A 165 11.88 4.08 10.66
C VAL A 165 12.11 4.85 11.95
N ASN A 166 11.24 5.82 12.23
CA ASN A 166 11.26 6.59 13.47
C ASN A 166 11.22 5.63 14.68
N ALA A 167 12.22 5.71 15.55
CA ALA A 167 12.29 4.94 16.80
C ALA A 167 11.15 5.29 17.80
N GLN A 168 10.42 6.38 17.54
CA GLN A 168 9.27 6.81 18.32
C GLN A 168 8.04 5.98 17.95
N GLY A 169 7.64 5.07 18.85
CA GLY A 169 6.44 4.24 18.69
C GLY A 169 6.69 2.78 18.32
N ILE A 170 7.93 2.30 18.36
CA ILE A 170 8.25 0.87 18.17
C ILE A 170 7.96 0.05 19.44
N GLN A 171 7.88 0.72 20.61
CA GLN A 171 7.63 0.06 21.89
C GLN A 171 6.18 -0.45 21.99
N ASN A 172 6.02 -1.60 22.65
CA ASN A 172 4.72 -2.22 22.97
C ASN A 172 3.91 -2.75 21.76
N ARG A 173 4.59 -3.28 20.73
CA ARG A 173 3.95 -4.00 19.62
C ARG A 173 3.70 -5.46 20.00
N LEU A 174 2.59 -6.01 19.51
CA LEU A 174 2.14 -7.35 19.92
C LEU A 174 2.91 -8.47 19.20
N HIS A 175 3.16 -8.30 17.90
CA HIS A 175 3.75 -9.31 17.02
C HIS A 175 4.29 -8.64 15.73
N PHE A 176 4.94 -9.42 14.86
CA PHE A 176 5.60 -8.88 13.66
C PHE A 176 4.66 -8.22 12.65
N LEU A 177 3.45 -8.75 12.44
CA LEU A 177 2.46 -8.11 11.57
C LEU A 177 2.06 -6.71 12.08
N ASP A 178 1.85 -6.54 13.39
CA ASP A 178 1.54 -5.25 13.99
C ASP A 178 2.72 -4.27 13.88
N LEU A 179 3.94 -4.76 14.14
CA LEU A 179 5.17 -3.98 13.99
C LEU A 179 5.36 -3.50 12.55
N PHE A 180 5.23 -4.40 11.57
CA PHE A 180 5.44 -4.07 10.17
C PHE A 180 4.33 -3.17 9.63
N ARG A 181 3.07 -3.43 9.98
CA ARG A 181 1.95 -2.53 9.65
C ARG A 181 2.16 -1.13 10.23
N HIS A 182 2.70 -1.01 11.44
CA HIS A 182 3.01 0.30 12.01
C HIS A 182 4.13 1.03 11.23
N SER A 183 5.09 0.29 10.69
CA SER A 183 6.22 0.86 9.93
C SER A 183 5.82 1.51 8.60
N ILE A 184 4.65 1.17 8.07
CA ILE A 184 4.17 1.70 6.79
C ILE A 184 3.21 2.87 6.93
N LEU A 185 2.85 3.26 8.16
CA LEU A 185 1.87 4.30 8.43
C LEU A 185 2.35 5.69 7.96
N PRO A 186 1.41 6.58 7.58
CA PRO A 186 1.73 7.94 7.20
C PRO A 186 2.39 8.73 8.33
N PHE A 187 2.93 9.91 8.01
CA PHE A 187 3.46 10.79 9.06
C PHE A 187 2.34 11.30 9.99
N PRO A 188 2.62 11.50 11.30
CA PRO A 188 1.61 11.92 12.28
C PRO A 188 0.84 13.19 11.89
N ILE A 189 1.51 14.12 11.19
CA ILE A 189 0.89 15.36 10.69
C ILE A 189 -0.28 15.04 9.75
N ASN A 190 -0.07 14.13 8.79
CA ASN A 190 -1.07 13.75 7.80
C ASN A 190 -2.20 12.92 8.43
N LEU A 191 -1.90 12.03 9.39
CA LEU A 191 -2.93 11.34 10.18
C LEU A 191 -3.82 12.34 10.93
N SER A 192 -3.20 13.34 11.58
CA SER A 192 -3.92 14.29 12.41
C SER A 192 -4.84 15.21 11.61
N GLN A 193 -4.47 15.54 10.37
CA GLN A 193 -5.32 16.35 9.49
C GLN A 193 -6.54 15.57 9.03
N GLY A 194 -6.37 14.33 8.55
CA GLY A 194 -7.50 13.51 8.09
C GLY A 194 -8.49 13.14 9.19
N LEU A 195 -8.01 12.89 10.41
CA LEU A 195 -8.88 12.56 11.55
C LEU A 195 -9.59 13.77 12.16
N LYS A 196 -9.07 14.99 11.98
CA LYS A 196 -9.72 16.24 12.45
C LYS A 196 -10.88 16.64 11.55
N THR A 197 -10.72 16.51 10.23
CA THR A 197 -11.78 16.83 9.26
C THR A 197 -13.01 15.93 9.44
N SER A 198 -12.82 14.67 9.83
CA SER A 198 -13.93 13.77 10.19
C SER A 198 -14.72 14.21 11.43
N LYS A 199 -14.13 14.97 12.36
CA LYS A 199 -14.80 15.41 13.60
C LYS A 199 -15.49 16.77 13.46
N THR A 200 -15.13 17.56 12.45
CA THR A 200 -15.71 18.89 12.23
C THR A 200 -16.99 18.86 11.41
N SER A 201 -17.34 17.73 10.78
CA SER A 201 -18.62 17.50 10.11
C SER A 201 -19.77 17.15 11.07
N ASP A 202 -19.73 17.67 12.30
CA ASP A 202 -20.78 17.48 13.33
C ASP A 202 -21.78 18.66 13.40
N SER A 203 -21.69 19.64 12.49
CA SER A 203 -22.66 20.75 12.41
C SER A 203 -23.74 20.50 11.36
N SER A 204 -24.90 20.03 11.83
CA SER A 204 -26.25 20.28 11.30
C SER A 204 -26.44 20.13 9.77
N ASN A 205 -26.60 18.89 9.29
CA ASN A 205 -27.59 18.47 8.29
C ASN A 205 -27.36 16.97 8.00
N ALA A 206 -27.88 16.11 8.88
CA ALA A 206 -27.83 14.66 8.73
C ALA A 206 -28.85 14.19 7.67
N ALA A 207 -28.55 14.44 6.39
CA ALA A 207 -28.95 13.55 5.32
C ALA A 207 -27.84 12.51 5.16
N GLU A 208 -28.18 11.29 4.74
CA GLU A 208 -27.28 10.16 4.52
C GLU A 208 -26.09 10.53 3.60
N GLU A 209 -25.03 11.13 4.16
CA GLU A 209 -23.77 11.31 3.43
C GLU A 209 -23.12 9.94 3.32
N GLY A 210 -23.30 9.33 2.15
CA GLY A 210 -22.60 8.12 1.75
C GLY A 210 -21.08 8.30 1.87
N ILE A 211 -20.36 7.18 1.89
CA ILE A 211 -18.90 7.19 1.87
C ILE A 211 -18.45 7.90 0.59
N ASP A 212 -17.89 9.10 0.72
CA ASP A 212 -17.26 9.79 -0.40
C ASP A 212 -16.07 8.97 -0.87
N MET A 213 -16.25 8.30 -1.99
CA MET A 213 -15.18 7.57 -2.67
C MET A 213 -14.39 8.54 -3.56
N VAL A 214 -13.11 8.25 -3.73
CA VAL A 214 -12.29 8.97 -4.72
C VAL A 214 -12.77 8.62 -6.12
N ARG A 215 -12.76 9.61 -7.02
CA ARG A 215 -12.97 9.37 -8.45
C ARG A 215 -11.89 8.49 -9.06
N SER A 216 -12.23 7.84 -10.16
CA SER A 216 -11.29 7.02 -10.92
C SER A 216 -10.14 7.85 -11.48
N MET A 217 -9.00 7.21 -11.75
CA MET A 217 -7.84 7.88 -12.32
C MET A 217 -8.17 8.62 -13.62
N THR A 218 -8.95 7.99 -14.50
CA THR A 218 -9.39 8.59 -15.76
C THR A 218 -10.16 9.89 -15.52
N GLU A 219 -11.15 9.89 -14.63
CA GLU A 219 -11.93 11.09 -14.30
C GLU A 219 -11.08 12.19 -13.67
N LEU A 220 -10.15 11.82 -12.78
CA LEU A 220 -9.22 12.78 -12.16
C LEU A 220 -8.32 13.43 -13.23
N MET A 221 -7.78 12.65 -14.16
CA MET A 221 -6.95 13.16 -15.26
C MET A 221 -7.74 14.05 -16.22
N GLU A 222 -8.97 13.67 -16.57
CA GLU A 222 -9.89 14.46 -17.40
C GLU A 222 -10.19 15.82 -16.73
N ALA A 223 -10.45 15.82 -15.42
CA ALA A 223 -10.64 17.04 -14.62
C ALA A 223 -9.37 17.89 -14.47
N GLY A 224 -8.20 17.34 -14.80
CA GLY A 224 -6.93 18.05 -14.79
C GLY A 224 -6.09 17.89 -13.53
N VAL A 225 -6.40 16.89 -12.70
CA VAL A 225 -5.58 16.49 -11.57
C VAL A 225 -4.26 15.91 -12.07
N VAL A 226 -3.17 16.29 -11.42
CA VAL A 226 -1.83 15.81 -11.74
C VAL A 226 -1.38 14.85 -10.64
N ILE A 227 -1.17 13.59 -11.01
CA ILE A 227 -0.59 12.60 -10.12
C ILE A 227 0.93 12.67 -10.17
N GLU A 228 1.53 12.75 -8.99
CA GLU A 228 2.97 12.72 -8.79
C GLU A 228 3.37 11.58 -7.86
N LYS A 229 4.51 10.97 -8.19
CA LYS A 229 5.17 10.00 -7.33
C LYS A 229 5.76 10.71 -6.12
N ALA A 230 5.29 10.36 -4.93
CA ALA A 230 5.87 10.84 -3.69
C ALA A 230 7.21 10.13 -3.41
N VAL A 231 8.21 10.89 -2.98
CA VAL A 231 9.59 10.41 -2.73
C VAL A 231 9.92 10.58 -1.26
N ASN A 232 10.66 9.63 -0.70
CA ASN A 232 11.10 9.65 0.70
C ASN A 232 9.96 9.71 1.75
N CYS A 233 8.75 9.28 1.42
CA CYS A 233 7.61 9.19 2.34
C CYS A 233 7.27 7.72 2.73
N PRO A 234 6.52 7.49 3.82
CA PRO A 234 5.99 6.17 4.14
C PRO A 234 5.03 5.65 3.05
N PRO A 235 4.88 4.32 2.88
CA PRO A 235 4.03 3.73 1.83
C PRO A 235 2.56 4.19 1.83
N LEU A 236 1.97 4.48 3.00
CA LEU A 236 0.57 4.95 3.10
C LEU A 236 0.44 6.49 3.08
N ASP A 237 1.52 7.23 2.86
CA ASP A 237 1.54 8.68 2.99
C ASP A 237 1.08 9.39 1.70
N VAL A 238 -0.23 9.36 1.47
CA VAL A 238 -0.88 10.07 0.37
C VAL A 238 -1.23 11.50 0.82
N SER A 239 -0.98 12.48 -0.06
CA SER A 239 -1.29 13.89 0.21
C SER A 239 -1.86 14.60 -1.02
N SER A 240 -2.72 15.57 -0.76
CA SER A 240 -3.35 16.46 -1.73
C SER A 240 -2.88 17.91 -1.56
N GLU A 241 -2.67 18.60 -2.67
CA GLU A 241 -2.42 20.05 -2.68
C GLU A 241 -3.07 20.69 -3.92
N GLY A 242 -4.29 21.19 -3.77
CA GLY A 242 -5.07 21.72 -4.89
C GLY A 242 -5.34 20.64 -5.95
N ARG A 243 -4.74 20.77 -7.13
CA ARG A 243 -4.84 19.79 -8.23
C ARG A 243 -3.79 18.68 -8.19
N TRP A 244 -2.85 18.74 -7.25
CA TRP A 244 -1.73 17.80 -7.19
C TRP A 244 -2.05 16.68 -6.21
N LEU A 245 -1.94 15.45 -6.68
CA LEU A 245 -2.12 14.24 -5.87
C LEU A 245 -0.80 13.49 -5.79
N LYS A 246 -0.16 13.56 -4.62
CA LYS A 246 1.13 12.92 -4.36
C LYS A 246 0.89 11.56 -3.72
N VAL A 247 1.29 10.50 -4.41
CA VAL A 247 1.05 9.11 -4.00
C VAL A 247 2.40 8.37 -3.91
N PRO A 248 2.70 7.70 -2.78
CA PRO A 248 3.87 6.85 -2.67
C PRO A 248 3.80 5.69 -3.68
N PRO A 249 4.92 5.31 -4.31
CA PRO A 249 4.93 4.19 -5.25
C PRO A 249 4.52 2.88 -4.58
N LEU A 250 3.50 2.25 -5.14
CA LEU A 250 2.97 0.95 -4.74
C LEU A 250 3.42 -0.11 -5.74
N TYR A 251 4.02 -1.18 -5.23
CA TYR A 251 4.38 -2.34 -6.04
C TYR A 251 3.38 -3.46 -5.74
N ILE A 252 2.75 -4.07 -6.73
CA ILE A 252 1.77 -5.14 -6.55
C ILE A 252 2.25 -6.44 -7.19
N ASP A 253 2.19 -7.51 -6.41
CA ASP A 253 2.44 -8.87 -6.83
C ASP A 253 1.48 -9.79 -6.05
N ASP A 254 1.44 -11.09 -6.40
CA ASP A 254 0.57 -12.06 -5.73
C ASP A 254 0.80 -12.10 -4.22
N HIS A 255 2.03 -11.86 -3.77
CA HIS A 255 2.40 -11.93 -2.36
C HIS A 255 1.90 -10.71 -1.59
N LYS A 256 1.91 -9.52 -2.21
CA LYS A 256 1.35 -8.29 -1.63
C LYS A 256 -0.15 -8.39 -1.44
N GLY A 257 -0.85 -9.04 -2.37
CA GLY A 257 -2.28 -9.34 -2.21
C GLY A 257 -2.57 -10.10 -0.92
N THR A 258 -1.81 -11.18 -0.64
CA THR A 258 -1.92 -11.93 0.61
C THR A 258 -1.55 -11.08 1.83
N LEU A 259 -0.46 -10.31 1.75
CA LEU A 259 -0.01 -9.44 2.84
C LEU A 259 -1.08 -8.41 3.24
N PHE A 260 -1.67 -7.73 2.27
CA PHE A 260 -2.73 -6.75 2.50
C PHE A 260 -3.97 -7.39 3.13
N ARG A 261 -4.38 -8.59 2.67
CA ARG A 261 -5.49 -9.33 3.30
C ARG A 261 -5.23 -9.62 4.78
N ASN A 262 -4.02 -10.00 5.14
CA ASN A 262 -3.65 -10.25 6.53
C ASN A 262 -3.70 -8.98 7.37
N MET A 263 -3.22 -7.84 6.83
CA MET A 263 -3.31 -6.55 7.50
C MET A 263 -4.75 -6.08 7.69
N VAL A 264 -5.58 -6.18 6.65
CA VAL A 264 -7.01 -5.82 6.72
C VAL A 264 -7.73 -6.72 7.72
N ALA A 265 -7.50 -8.03 7.68
CA ALA A 265 -8.06 -8.96 8.66
C ALA A 265 -7.64 -8.59 10.09
N TYR A 266 -6.37 -8.22 10.30
CA TYR A 266 -5.88 -7.73 11.58
C TYR A 266 -6.61 -6.46 12.04
N GLU A 267 -6.76 -5.45 11.16
CA GLU A 267 -7.50 -4.21 11.47
C GLU A 267 -8.96 -4.48 11.84
N GLN A 268 -9.65 -5.34 11.08
CA GLN A 268 -11.05 -5.69 11.32
C GLN A 268 -11.26 -6.51 12.61
N CYS A 269 -10.27 -7.30 13.01
CA CYS A 269 -10.36 -8.14 14.21
C CYS A 269 -9.99 -7.42 15.51
N HIS A 270 -9.30 -6.26 15.43
CA HIS A 270 -8.78 -5.57 16.62
C HIS A 270 -9.50 -4.22 16.82
N PRO A 271 -10.44 -4.11 17.77
CA PRO A 271 -11.30 -2.93 17.93
C PRO A 271 -10.55 -1.60 18.17
N LYS A 272 -9.32 -1.66 18.72
CA LYS A 272 -8.47 -0.47 18.97
C LYS A 272 -7.58 -0.11 17.78
N CYS A 273 -7.53 -0.96 16.76
CA CYS A 273 -6.69 -0.80 15.60
C CYS A 273 -7.41 0.06 14.56
N LYS A 274 -6.83 1.20 14.19
CA LYS A 274 -7.43 2.08 13.18
C LYS A 274 -7.30 1.51 11.77
N PRO A 275 -8.28 1.72 10.87
CA PRO A 275 -8.33 1.05 9.56
C PRO A 275 -7.40 1.69 8.51
N TYR A 276 -6.14 1.98 8.83
CA TYR A 276 -5.22 2.70 7.94
C TYR A 276 -4.93 1.95 6.63
N VAL A 277 -4.64 0.64 6.70
CA VAL A 277 -4.40 -0.16 5.49
C VAL A 277 -5.70 -0.33 4.71
N THR A 278 -6.81 -0.56 5.42
CA THR A 278 -8.13 -0.66 4.82
C THR A 278 -8.49 0.62 4.04
N SER A 279 -8.39 1.80 4.64
CA SER A 279 -8.65 3.09 3.98
C SER A 279 -7.76 3.31 2.76
N TYR A 280 -6.49 2.92 2.84
CA TYR A 280 -5.56 3.00 1.70
C TYR A 280 -5.99 2.10 0.54
N LEU A 281 -6.45 0.88 0.82
CA LEU A 281 -6.92 -0.04 -0.21
C LEU A 281 -8.23 0.45 -0.85
N PHE A 282 -9.17 1.00 -0.06
CA PHE A 282 -10.39 1.60 -0.60
C PHE A 282 -10.10 2.84 -1.46
N PHE A 283 -9.08 3.62 -1.11
CA PHE A 283 -8.62 4.70 -1.96
C PHE A 283 -8.09 4.18 -3.32
N PHE A 284 -7.29 3.10 -3.32
CA PHE A 284 -6.82 2.50 -4.57
C PHE A 284 -7.91 1.77 -5.36
N ASP A 285 -8.90 1.18 -4.69
CA ASP A 285 -10.09 0.59 -5.33
C ASP A 285 -10.89 1.65 -6.10
N GLY A 286 -11.15 2.81 -5.49
CA GLY A 286 -11.78 3.93 -6.20
C GLY A 286 -10.92 4.49 -7.33
N LEU A 287 -9.61 4.59 -7.12
CA LEU A 287 -8.67 5.15 -8.09
C LEU A 287 -8.44 4.23 -9.31
N VAL A 288 -8.44 2.90 -9.12
CA VAL A 288 -8.08 1.88 -10.13
C VAL A 288 -9.27 0.99 -10.46
N ASN A 289 -10.29 1.55 -11.11
CA ASN A 289 -11.49 0.81 -11.50
C ASN A 289 -11.31 -0.03 -12.76
N SER A 290 -10.39 0.35 -13.65
CA SER A 290 -10.17 -0.28 -14.95
C SER A 290 -8.70 -0.52 -15.27
N ALA A 291 -8.44 -1.30 -16.32
CA ALA A 291 -7.09 -1.51 -16.84
C ALA A 291 -6.48 -0.23 -17.45
N GLU A 292 -7.31 0.72 -17.88
CA GLU A 292 -6.91 2.03 -18.39
C GLU A 292 -6.39 2.90 -17.24
N ASP A 293 -7.11 2.93 -16.11
CA ASP A 293 -6.70 3.62 -14.89
C ASP A 293 -5.34 3.12 -14.38
N GLU A 294 -5.16 1.80 -14.34
CA GLU A 294 -3.89 1.17 -13.98
C GLU A 294 -2.76 1.64 -14.91
N GLY A 295 -3.00 1.64 -16.22
CA GLY A 295 -2.02 2.05 -17.22
C GLY A 295 -1.53 3.49 -17.02
N PHE A 296 -2.43 4.41 -16.66
CA PHE A 296 -2.07 5.79 -16.35
C PHE A 296 -1.19 5.91 -15.11
N ILE A 297 -1.56 5.23 -14.02
CA ILE A 297 -0.81 5.29 -12.75
C ILE A 297 0.56 4.60 -12.90
N HIS A 298 0.61 3.52 -13.67
CA HIS A 298 1.84 2.83 -14.03
C HIS A 298 2.79 3.74 -14.80
N HIS A 299 2.28 4.46 -15.81
CA HIS A 299 3.07 5.41 -16.58
C HIS A 299 3.64 6.57 -15.72
N LYS A 300 2.90 6.98 -14.67
CA LYS A 300 3.37 7.97 -13.68
C LYS A 300 4.35 7.41 -12.65
N GLY A 301 4.66 6.12 -12.68
CA GLY A 301 5.59 5.46 -11.76
C GLY A 301 5.08 5.38 -10.32
N VAL A 302 3.76 5.49 -10.14
CA VAL A 302 3.08 5.35 -8.84
C VAL A 302 2.65 3.91 -8.60
N LEU A 303 2.38 3.14 -9.66
CA LEU A 303 1.98 1.73 -9.55
C LEU A 303 2.90 0.87 -10.40
N HIS A 304 3.43 -0.19 -9.81
CA HIS A 304 4.28 -1.16 -10.51
C HIS A 304 3.74 -2.55 -10.23
N HIS A 305 3.69 -3.45 -11.21
CA HIS A 305 3.18 -4.79 -10.96
C HIS A 305 3.90 -5.91 -11.72
N CYS A 306 3.78 -7.11 -11.16
CA CYS A 306 4.24 -8.36 -11.76
C CYS A 306 3.09 -9.39 -11.85
N LEU A 307 1.88 -8.96 -12.25
CA LEU A 307 0.68 -9.81 -12.34
C LEU A 307 0.35 -10.27 -13.76
N GLY A 308 1.18 -9.91 -14.74
CA GLY A 308 1.02 -10.29 -16.14
C GLY A 308 0.05 -9.44 -16.95
N SER A 309 -0.89 -8.72 -16.33
CA SER A 309 -1.70 -7.71 -17.01
C SER A 309 -2.28 -6.64 -16.08
N ASN A 310 -2.51 -5.45 -16.62
CA ASN A 310 -3.14 -4.31 -15.94
C ASN A 310 -4.54 -4.66 -15.40
N LYS A 311 -5.27 -5.53 -16.11
CA LYS A 311 -6.60 -6.00 -15.70
C LYS A 311 -6.56 -6.83 -14.42
N GLU A 312 -5.54 -7.66 -14.23
CA GLU A 312 -5.41 -8.45 -13.00
C GLU A 312 -5.08 -7.57 -11.79
N VAL A 313 -4.41 -6.44 -11.98
CA VAL A 313 -4.15 -5.46 -10.91
C VAL A 313 -5.44 -4.84 -10.40
N ALA A 314 -6.27 -4.28 -11.29
CA ALA A 314 -7.57 -3.71 -10.93
C ALA A 314 -8.46 -4.76 -10.25
N LYS A 315 -8.50 -5.98 -10.80
CA LYS A 315 -9.26 -7.10 -10.21
C LYS A 315 -8.74 -7.51 -8.83
N LEU A 316 -7.42 -7.49 -8.61
CA LEU A 316 -6.85 -7.78 -7.29
C LEU A 316 -7.22 -6.68 -6.29
N LEU A 317 -7.01 -5.40 -6.62
CA LEU A 317 -7.34 -4.27 -5.75
C LEU A 317 -8.83 -4.27 -5.37
N ASN A 318 -9.71 -4.41 -6.35
CA ASN A 318 -11.15 -4.43 -6.09
C ASN A 318 -11.57 -5.69 -5.31
N GLY A 319 -10.88 -6.80 -5.58
CA GLY A 319 -11.03 -8.03 -4.81
C GLY A 319 -10.49 -7.96 -3.38
N LEU A 320 -9.59 -7.02 -3.07
CA LEU A 320 -9.07 -6.78 -1.73
C LEU A 320 -10.02 -5.95 -0.87
N CYS A 321 -10.91 -5.16 -1.47
CA CYS A 321 -11.91 -4.33 -0.76
C CYS A 321 -13.30 -4.99 -0.67
N LYS A 322 -13.56 -6.01 -1.49
CA LYS A 322 -14.83 -6.75 -1.49
C LYS A 322 -15.13 -7.39 -0.13
N GLU A 323 -16.37 -7.25 0.33
CA GLU A 323 -16.90 -7.83 1.59
C GLU A 323 -16.27 -7.24 2.87
N ILE A 324 -15.56 -6.11 2.79
CA ILE A 324 -14.99 -5.43 3.97
C ILE A 324 -15.89 -4.27 4.40
N ALA A 325 -16.20 -4.23 5.69
CA ALA A 325 -16.89 -3.10 6.29
C ALA A 325 -15.90 -1.95 6.51
N MET A 326 -16.21 -0.78 5.97
CA MET A 326 -15.40 0.43 6.12
C MET A 326 -16.30 1.57 6.61
N ASP A 327 -15.88 2.24 7.67
CA ASP A 327 -16.46 3.52 8.08
C ASP A 327 -15.63 4.64 7.44
N GLY A 328 -16.22 5.34 6.46
CA GLY A 328 -15.59 6.44 5.74
C GLY A 328 -15.08 7.55 6.68
N ARG A 329 -15.72 7.73 7.84
CA ARG A 329 -15.34 8.74 8.83
C ARG A 329 -14.06 8.38 9.58
N GLU A 330 -13.76 7.10 9.75
CA GLU A 330 -12.49 6.68 10.37
C GLU A 330 -11.30 6.74 9.40
N SER A 331 -11.54 7.08 8.13
CA SER A 331 -10.50 7.16 7.11
C SER A 331 -9.57 8.36 7.31
N TYR A 332 -8.28 8.09 7.49
CA TYR A 332 -7.26 9.14 7.48
C TYR A 332 -7.13 9.82 6.10
N LEU A 333 -7.63 9.21 5.02
CA LEU A 333 -7.63 9.78 3.68
C LEU A 333 -8.87 10.62 3.37
N CYS A 334 -9.82 10.75 4.29
CA CYS A 334 -11.05 11.50 4.08
C CYS A 334 -10.77 12.92 3.54
N LYS A 335 -9.80 13.63 4.13
CA LYS A 335 -9.36 14.94 3.63
C LYS A 335 -8.87 14.90 2.18
N VAL A 336 -8.01 13.93 1.84
CA VAL A 336 -7.45 13.80 0.48
C VAL A 336 -8.56 13.55 -0.53
N VAL A 337 -9.50 12.66 -0.20
CA VAL A 337 -10.65 12.36 -1.06
C VAL A 337 -11.53 13.59 -1.23
N HIS A 338 -11.84 14.27 -0.12
CA HIS A 338 -12.65 15.49 -0.13
C HIS A 338 -12.01 16.60 -0.97
N ASP A 339 -10.71 16.85 -0.81
CA ASP A 339 -9.97 17.86 -1.58
C ASP A 339 -10.03 17.56 -3.09
N MET A 340 -9.80 16.30 -3.48
CA MET A 340 -9.84 15.89 -4.89
C MET A 340 -11.25 16.00 -5.48
N ASN A 341 -12.27 15.54 -4.74
CA ASN A 341 -13.66 15.62 -5.18
C ASN A 341 -14.12 17.08 -5.29
N THR A 342 -13.74 17.94 -4.34
CA THR A 342 -14.03 19.38 -4.37
C THR A 342 -13.38 20.05 -5.57
N TYR A 343 -12.11 19.76 -5.85
CA TYR A 343 -11.43 20.28 -7.04
C TYR A 343 -12.17 19.88 -8.31
N CYS A 344 -12.52 18.60 -8.45
CA CYS A 344 -13.16 18.08 -9.65
C CYS A 344 -14.63 18.54 -9.80
N ASN A 345 -15.26 19.00 -8.71
CA ASN A 345 -16.58 19.64 -8.73
C ASN A 345 -16.53 21.14 -9.05
N GLY A 346 -15.34 21.75 -9.06
CA GLY A 346 -15.17 23.13 -9.49
C GLY A 346 -15.56 23.32 -10.96
N SER A 347 -16.23 24.43 -11.28
CA SER A 347 -16.79 24.68 -12.61
C SER A 347 -15.78 24.53 -13.75
N TYR A 348 -14.54 24.99 -13.54
CA TYR A 348 -13.46 24.85 -14.52
C TYR A 348 -13.05 23.39 -14.74
N ALA A 349 -12.85 22.62 -13.66
CA ALA A 349 -12.42 21.23 -13.74
C ALA A 349 -13.52 20.35 -14.36
N TRP A 350 -14.78 20.58 -13.99
CA TRP A 350 -15.93 19.89 -14.58
C TRP A 350 -16.09 20.19 -16.07
N PHE A 351 -16.00 21.46 -16.48
CA PHE A 351 -16.06 21.83 -17.90
C PHE A 351 -14.90 21.22 -18.69
N ARG A 352 -13.68 21.27 -18.13
CA ARG A 352 -12.50 20.64 -18.74
C ARG A 352 -12.70 19.13 -18.89
N ALA A 353 -13.20 18.43 -17.87
CA ALA A 353 -13.46 17.00 -17.93
C ALA A 353 -14.42 16.67 -19.07
N GLY A 354 -15.54 17.40 -19.18
CA GLY A 354 -16.49 17.22 -20.28
C GLY A 354 -15.86 17.45 -21.66
N LEU A 355 -15.04 18.48 -21.80
CA LEU A 355 -14.33 18.77 -23.06
C LEU A 355 -13.35 17.65 -23.42
N VAL A 356 -12.54 17.18 -22.46
CA VAL A 356 -11.57 16.11 -22.68
C VAL A 356 -12.26 14.80 -23.03
N HIS A 357 -13.29 14.44 -22.27
CA HIS A 357 -14.03 13.20 -22.44
C HIS A 357 -14.68 13.09 -23.82
N HIS A 358 -15.36 14.14 -24.29
CA HIS A 358 -16.09 14.12 -25.55
C HIS A 358 -15.22 14.33 -26.79
N TYR A 359 -14.19 15.18 -26.69
CA TYR A 359 -13.45 15.62 -27.88
C TYR A 359 -12.02 15.10 -27.96
N PHE A 360 -11.33 14.96 -26.82
CA PHE A 360 -9.90 14.63 -26.81
C PHE A 360 -9.61 13.16 -26.52
N ARG A 361 -10.61 12.36 -26.15
CA ARG A 361 -10.44 10.90 -25.99
C ARG A 361 -10.24 10.17 -27.32
N SER A 362 -10.82 10.68 -28.40
CA SER A 362 -10.59 10.19 -29.76
C SER A 362 -9.79 11.21 -30.56
N TRP A 363 -8.57 10.84 -30.96
CA TRP A 363 -7.69 11.69 -31.75
C TRP A 363 -8.36 12.20 -33.05
N VAL A 364 -9.23 11.39 -33.66
CA VAL A 364 -9.99 11.76 -34.87
C VAL A 364 -11.00 12.88 -34.57
N VAL A 365 -11.73 12.76 -33.46
CA VAL A 365 -12.68 13.79 -33.02
C VAL A 365 -11.92 15.07 -32.63
N GLY A 366 -10.77 14.94 -31.99
CA GLY A 366 -9.89 16.06 -31.65
C GLY A 366 -9.40 16.82 -32.89
N ILE A 367 -8.90 16.12 -33.92
CA ILE A 367 -8.49 16.76 -35.18
C ILE A 367 -9.69 17.38 -35.90
N SER A 368 -10.82 16.68 -35.96
CA SER A 368 -12.01 17.20 -36.64
C SER A 368 -12.53 18.48 -36.00
N THR A 369 -12.52 18.55 -34.67
CA THR A 369 -12.97 19.74 -33.92
C THR A 369 -12.00 20.90 -34.09
N LEU A 370 -10.68 20.65 -34.03
CA LEU A 370 -9.67 21.66 -34.30
C LEU A 370 -9.78 22.20 -35.74
N GLY A 371 -9.96 21.32 -36.71
CA GLY A 371 -10.19 21.69 -38.10
C GLY A 371 -11.44 22.56 -38.27
N ALA A 372 -12.56 22.19 -37.64
CA ALA A 372 -13.78 22.99 -37.67
C ALA A 372 -13.59 24.38 -37.06
N ILE A 373 -12.87 24.49 -35.93
CA ILE A 373 -12.55 25.77 -35.29
C ILE A 373 -11.69 26.66 -36.22
N ILE A 374 -10.68 26.08 -36.87
CA ILE A 374 -9.82 26.80 -37.83
C ILE A 374 -10.65 27.30 -39.01
N VAL A 375 -11.55 26.48 -39.56
CA VAL A 375 -12.43 26.88 -40.67
C VAL A 375 -13.36 28.03 -40.26
N VAL A 376 -13.96 27.97 -39.07
CA VAL A 376 -14.81 29.05 -38.55
C VAL A 376 -14.00 30.34 -38.36
N TYR A 377 -12.79 30.24 -37.80
CA TYR A 377 -11.91 31.39 -37.60
C TYR A 377 -11.49 32.04 -38.92
N LEU A 378 -11.08 31.25 -39.92
CA LEU A 378 -10.74 31.75 -41.25
C LEU A 378 -11.96 32.41 -41.93
N SER A 379 -13.16 31.85 -41.74
CA SER A 379 -14.41 32.41 -42.28
C SER A 379 -14.73 33.79 -41.69
N LEU A 380 -14.47 34.00 -40.39
CA LEU A 380 -14.64 35.30 -39.74
C LEU A 380 -13.65 36.35 -40.28
N ILE A 381 -12.38 35.97 -40.49
CA ILE A 381 -11.36 36.84 -41.09
C ILE A 381 -11.77 37.22 -42.52
N GLN A 382 -12.17 36.24 -43.32
CA GLN A 382 -12.62 36.47 -44.70
C GLN A 382 -13.79 37.44 -44.74
N THR A 383 -14.79 37.26 -43.86
CA THR A 383 -15.97 38.14 -43.78
C THR A 383 -15.56 39.57 -43.38
N GLY A 384 -14.65 39.72 -42.42
CA GLY A 384 -14.13 41.02 -42.01
C GLY A 384 -13.37 41.74 -43.13
N PHE A 385 -12.51 41.02 -43.86
CA PHE A 385 -11.78 41.57 -45.00
C PHE A 385 -12.72 42.04 -46.12
N VAL A 386 -13.73 41.23 -46.46
CA VAL A 386 -14.74 41.59 -47.47
C VAL A 386 -15.53 42.81 -47.03
N HIS A 387 -15.95 42.89 -45.77
CA HIS A 387 -16.67 44.04 -45.24
C HIS A 387 -15.84 45.33 -45.28
N PHE A 388 -14.57 45.26 -44.90
CA PHE A 388 -13.63 46.39 -44.96
C PHE A 388 -13.37 46.86 -46.40
N HIS A 389 -13.20 45.93 -47.34
CA HIS A 389 -13.00 46.28 -48.74
C HIS A 389 -14.25 46.94 -49.35
N LEU A 390 -15.45 46.47 -48.99
CA LEU A 390 -16.71 47.07 -49.43
C LEU A 390 -16.93 48.47 -48.81
N SER A 391 -16.57 48.68 -47.54
CA SER A 391 -16.69 50.00 -46.91
C SER A 391 -15.69 51.01 -47.49
N SER A 392 -14.48 50.58 -47.80
CA SER A 392 -13.49 51.43 -48.50
C SER A 392 -13.95 51.85 -49.88
N PHE A 393 -14.58 50.96 -50.65
CA PHE A 393 -15.13 51.30 -51.96
C PHE A 393 -16.27 52.32 -51.86
N LYS A 394 -17.17 52.14 -50.88
CA LYS A 394 -18.31 53.03 -50.66
C LYS A 394 -17.87 54.45 -50.25
N ILE A 395 -16.80 54.57 -49.47
CA ILE A 395 -16.20 55.87 -49.11
C ILE A 395 -15.54 56.53 -50.33
N SER A 396 -14.95 55.74 -51.23
CA SER A 396 -14.37 56.25 -52.48
C SER A 396 -15.45 56.79 -53.42
N ASP A 397 -16.58 56.09 -53.58
CA ASP A 397 -17.73 56.57 -54.37
C ASP A 397 -18.40 57.81 -53.77
N GLU A 398 -18.47 57.94 -52.44
CA GLU A 398 -18.98 59.14 -51.77
C GLU A 398 -18.04 60.35 -51.94
N ASN A 399 -16.72 60.12 -51.95
CA ASN A 399 -15.74 61.18 -52.20
C ASN A 399 -15.71 61.61 -53.66
N GLU A 400 -15.84 60.69 -54.62
CA GLU A 400 -15.95 61.07 -56.04
C GLU A 400 -17.23 61.87 -56.32
N ASN A 401 -18.39 61.48 -55.75
CA ASN A 401 -19.63 62.22 -55.94
C ASN A 401 -19.62 63.63 -55.30
N LYS A 402 -18.76 63.88 -54.30
CA LYS A 402 -18.54 65.23 -53.74
C LYS A 402 -17.60 66.11 -54.57
N ILE A 403 -16.82 65.54 -55.49
CA ILE A 403 -15.93 66.31 -56.38
C ILE A 403 -16.68 66.82 -57.61
N TRP A 404 -17.86 66.25 -57.91
CA TRP A 404 -18.71 66.62 -59.05
C TRP A 404 -19.98 67.42 -58.70
N MET A 405 -20.15 67.84 -57.44
CA MET A 405 -21.12 68.85 -56.99
C MET A 405 -20.40 70.14 -56.61
#